data_AF-A0A379SPX7-F1
#
_entry.id   AF-A0A379SPX7-F1
#
_cell.length_a   1.000
_cell.length_b   1.000
_cell.length_c   1.000
_cell.angle_alpha   90.00
_cell.angle_beta   90.00
_cell.angle_gamma   90.00
#
_symmetry.space_group_name_H-M   'P 1'
#
loop_
_entity.id
_entity.type
_entity.pdbx_description
1 polymer ?
#
loop_
_entity_poly.entity_id
_entity_poly.type
_entity_poly.pdbx_seq_one_letter_code
_entity_poly.pdbx_strand_id
1 'polypeptide(L)'
;MTTAQSDKTGMHILLKLASLVVILAGIHAAADIIVQLLLALFFAIVLNPLVTWFIRRGMKRPLAITIVVVVMLIVLTALVGVLAASLNEFIAMLPKYSKELTRRVLHLQELMPFLNLHMSPERMLRGMDSDKIMLFTTTLMTGVSGAMASIVLLVMTVVFYAV
;
A
#
# COMPACT_ATOMS: atom_id res chain seq x y z
N MET A 1 -49.15 -28.73 -20.11
CA MET A 1 -47.84 -29.41 -20.00
C MET A 1 -46.73 -28.42 -20.35
N THR A 2 -46.25 -27.58 -19.41
CA THR A 2 -45.17 -26.59 -19.72
C THR A 2 -44.31 -26.15 -18.51
N THR A 3 -44.25 -26.89 -17.41
CA THR A 3 -43.55 -26.43 -16.18
C THR A 3 -42.14 -26.98 -15.95
N ALA A 4 -41.61 -27.89 -16.78
CA ALA A 4 -40.33 -28.58 -16.51
C ALA A 4 -39.07 -27.95 -17.14
N GLN A 5 -39.21 -26.97 -18.04
CA GLN A 5 -38.07 -26.42 -18.81
C GLN A 5 -37.35 -25.24 -18.12
N SER A 6 -38.05 -24.53 -17.23
CA SER A 6 -37.50 -23.36 -16.52
C SER A 6 -36.45 -23.75 -15.47
N ASP A 7 -36.63 -24.90 -14.80
CA ASP A 7 -35.81 -25.31 -13.66
C ASP A 7 -34.37 -25.71 -14.07
N LYS A 8 -34.21 -26.40 -15.20
CA LYS A 8 -32.88 -26.72 -15.75
C LYS A 8 -32.12 -25.47 -16.19
N THR A 9 -32.83 -24.53 -16.81
CA THR A 9 -32.22 -23.28 -17.29
C THR A 9 -31.76 -22.42 -16.12
N GLY A 10 -32.58 -22.28 -15.08
CA GLY A 10 -32.22 -21.61 -13.83
C GLY A 10 -31.02 -22.27 -13.15
N MET A 11 -31.01 -23.60 -13.04
CA MET A 11 -29.89 -24.35 -12.46
C MET A 11 -28.58 -24.13 -13.22
N HIS A 12 -28.60 -24.16 -14.56
CA HIS A 12 -27.42 -23.91 -15.37
C HIS A 12 -26.90 -22.47 -15.25
N ILE A 13 -27.80 -21.49 -15.13
CA ILE A 13 -27.42 -20.09 -14.90
C ILE A 13 -26.78 -19.93 -13.51
N LEU A 14 -27.38 -20.51 -12.48
CA LEU A 14 -26.84 -20.49 -11.12
C LEU A 14 -25.46 -21.18 -11.04
N LEU A 15 -25.29 -22.33 -11.70
CA LEU A 15 -24.00 -23.03 -11.76
C LEU A 15 -22.92 -22.19 -12.48
N LYS A 16 -23.27 -21.49 -13.56
CA LYS A 16 -22.33 -20.58 -14.26
C LYS A 16 -21.96 -19.36 -13.42
N LEU A 17 -22.92 -18.81 -12.66
CA LEU A 17 -22.63 -17.71 -11.75
C LEU A 17 -21.79 -18.17 -10.56
N ALA A 18 -22.10 -19.33 -9.99
CA ALA A 18 -21.32 -19.92 -8.91
C ALA A 18 -19.88 -20.20 -9.36
N SER A 19 -19.68 -20.78 -10.55
CA SER A 19 -18.34 -21.01 -11.09
C SER A 19 -17.59 -19.72 -11.36
N LEU A 20 -18.25 -18.68 -11.89
CA LEU A 20 -17.66 -17.36 -12.09
C LEU A 20 -17.21 -16.75 -10.75
N VAL A 21 -18.05 -16.79 -9.71
CA VAL A 21 -17.71 -16.27 -8.38
C VAL A 21 -16.54 -17.03 -7.78
N VAL A 22 -16.51 -18.37 -7.89
CA VAL A 22 -15.40 -19.18 -7.38
C VAL A 22 -14.09 -18.87 -8.12
N ILE A 23 -14.13 -18.69 -9.44
CA ILE A 23 -12.94 -18.30 -10.21
C ILE A 23 -12.45 -16.91 -9.80
N LEU A 24 -13.35 -15.93 -9.69
CA LEU A 24 -13.00 -14.57 -9.27
C LEU A 24 -12.45 -14.53 -7.84
N ALA A 25 -13.07 -15.27 -6.91
CA ALA A 25 -12.59 -15.38 -5.54
C ALA A 25 -11.23 -16.07 -5.46
N GLY A 26 -11.01 -17.12 -6.26
CA GLY A 26 -9.72 -17.81 -6.36
C GLY A 26 -8.61 -16.90 -6.90
N ILE A 27 -8.89 -16.14 -7.97
CA ILE A 27 -7.95 -15.15 -8.52
C ILE A 27 -7.66 -14.06 -7.49
N HIS A 28 -8.67 -13.55 -6.80
CA HIS A 28 -8.49 -12.51 -5.77
C HIS A 28 -7.66 -13.03 -4.59
N ALA A 29 -7.90 -14.26 -4.14
CA ALA A 29 -7.12 -14.89 -3.07
C ALA A 29 -5.67 -15.16 -3.48
N ALA A 30 -5.41 -15.46 -4.75
CA ALA A 30 -4.06 -15.66 -5.28
C ALA A 30 -3.35 -14.33 -5.64
N ALA A 31 -4.08 -13.21 -5.69
CA ALA A 31 -3.57 -11.94 -6.19
C ALA A 31 -2.34 -11.47 -5.43
N ASP A 32 -2.33 -11.56 -4.10
CA ASP A 32 -1.20 -11.11 -3.28
C ASP A 32 0.10 -11.86 -3.61
N ILE A 33 0.01 -13.19 -3.83
CA ILE A 33 1.15 -14.02 -4.22
C ILE A 33 1.59 -13.69 -5.64
N ILE A 34 0.65 -13.57 -6.57
CA ILE A 34 0.93 -13.28 -7.99
C ILE A 34 1.60 -11.90 -8.11
N VAL A 35 1.08 -10.89 -7.43
CA VAL A 35 1.65 -9.52 -7.43
C VAL A 35 3.07 -9.55 -6.88
N GLN A 36 3.30 -10.24 -5.76
CA GLN A 36 4.64 -10.39 -5.17
C GLN A 36 5.62 -11.07 -6.14
N LEU A 37 5.17 -12.14 -6.81
CA LEU A 37 5.98 -12.89 -7.77
C LEU A 37 6.34 -12.03 -8.98
N LEU A 38 5.36 -11.32 -9.54
CA LEU A 38 5.55 -10.43 -10.67
C LEU A 38 6.49 -9.28 -10.32
N LEU A 39 6.36 -8.70 -9.13
CA LEU A 39 7.24 -7.64 -8.65
C LEU A 39 8.68 -8.14 -8.48
N ALA A 40 8.87 -9.33 -7.91
CA ALA A 40 10.18 -9.95 -7.80
C ALA A 40 10.81 -10.24 -9.16
N LEU A 41 10.04 -10.79 -10.11
CA LEU A 41 10.50 -11.04 -11.47
C LEU A 41 10.87 -9.73 -12.19
N PHE A 42 10.05 -8.68 -12.03
CA PHE A 42 10.34 -7.35 -12.56
C PHE A 42 11.69 -6.84 -12.04
N PHE A 43 11.92 -6.89 -10.73
CA PHE A 43 13.20 -6.50 -10.15
C PHE A 43 14.36 -7.39 -10.61
N ALA A 44 14.19 -8.71 -10.68
CA ALA A 44 15.23 -9.60 -11.17
C ALA A 44 15.67 -9.24 -12.60
N ILE A 45 14.72 -8.94 -13.49
CA ILE A 45 14.99 -8.50 -14.86
C ILE A 45 15.68 -7.13 -14.89
N VAL A 46 15.18 -6.16 -14.12
CA VAL A 46 15.72 -4.79 -14.05
C VAL A 46 17.12 -4.75 -13.44
N LEU A 47 17.42 -5.62 -12.48
CA LEU A 47 18.70 -5.70 -11.78
C LEU A 47 19.74 -6.55 -12.54
N ASN A 48 19.32 -7.42 -13.45
CA ASN A 48 20.22 -8.24 -14.27
C ASN A 48 21.34 -7.44 -14.99
N PRO A 49 21.10 -6.28 -15.63
CA PRO A 49 22.19 -5.49 -16.22
C PRO A 49 23.24 -5.03 -15.18
N LEU A 50 22.81 -4.70 -13.95
CA LEU A 50 23.73 -4.37 -12.85
C LEU A 50 24.56 -5.60 -12.45
N VAL A 51 23.91 -6.75 -12.29
CA VAL A 51 24.59 -8.02 -11.98
C VAL A 51 25.62 -8.35 -13.08
N THR A 52 25.23 -8.23 -14.34
CA THR A 52 26.11 -8.50 -15.49
C THR A 52 27.28 -7.52 -15.55
N TRP A 53 27.08 -6.26 -15.16
CA TRP A 53 28.16 -5.28 -15.06
C TRP A 53 29.20 -5.68 -13.99
N PHE A 54 28.77 -6.17 -12.83
CA PHE A 54 29.66 -6.69 -11.79
C PHE A 54 30.38 -7.97 -12.24
N ILE A 55 29.69 -8.90 -12.93
CA ILE A 55 30.31 -10.10 -13.49
C ILE A 55 31.41 -9.73 -14.51
N ARG A 56 31.14 -8.77 -15.39
CA ARG A 56 32.13 -8.26 -16.37
C ARG A 56 33.36 -7.65 -15.69
N ARG A 57 33.24 -7.20 -14.45
CA ARG A 57 34.36 -6.68 -13.64
C ARG A 57 35.17 -7.79 -12.95
N GLY A 58 34.89 -9.06 -13.24
CA GLY A 58 35.64 -10.23 -12.74
C GLY A 58 35.00 -10.91 -11.53
N MET A 59 33.79 -10.53 -11.14
CA MET A 59 33.11 -11.15 -9.98
C MET A 59 32.39 -12.45 -10.36
N LYS A 60 32.41 -13.42 -9.44
CA LYS A 60 31.60 -14.64 -9.56
C LYS A 60 30.11 -14.30 -9.46
N ARG A 61 29.28 -14.95 -10.27
CA ARG A 61 27.82 -14.72 -10.35
C ARG A 61 27.11 -14.61 -8.98
N PRO A 62 27.27 -15.55 -8.02
CA PRO A 62 26.59 -15.43 -6.72
C PRO A 62 27.01 -14.19 -5.93
N LEU A 63 28.29 -13.80 -5.99
CA LEU A 63 28.80 -12.61 -5.28
C LEU A 63 28.22 -11.31 -5.86
N ALA A 64 28.12 -11.23 -7.19
CA ALA A 64 27.52 -10.09 -7.88
C ALA A 64 26.03 -9.94 -7.51
N ILE A 65 25.28 -11.04 -7.47
CA ILE A 65 23.86 -11.04 -7.07
C ILE A 65 23.72 -10.57 -5.62
N THR A 66 24.50 -11.14 -4.68
CA THR A 66 24.44 -10.75 -3.27
C THR A 66 24.68 -9.25 -3.09
N ILE A 67 25.68 -8.68 -3.76
CA ILE A 67 25.97 -7.23 -3.64
C ILE A 67 24.83 -6.38 -4.19
N VAL A 68 24.30 -6.72 -5.38
CA VAL A 68 23.18 -5.96 -5.97
C VAL A 68 21.95 -6.01 -5.08
N VAL A 69 21.64 -7.18 -4.52
CA VAL A 69 20.51 -7.38 -3.60
C VAL A 69 20.69 -6.62 -2.29
N VAL A 70 21.89 -6.63 -1.70
CA VAL A 70 22.17 -5.86 -0.47
C VAL A 70 22.04 -4.36 -0.72
N VAL A 71 22.55 -3.85 -1.84
CA VAL A 71 22.41 -2.44 -2.21
C VAL A 71 20.93 -2.08 -2.41
N MET A 72 20.18 -2.93 -3.11
CA MET A 72 18.73 -2.75 -3.28
C MET A 72 17.99 -2.70 -1.93
N LEU A 73 18.32 -3.59 -1.00
CA LEU A 73 17.75 -3.59 0.35
C LEU A 73 18.00 -2.27 1.07
N ILE A 74 19.24 -1.79 1.06
CA ILE A 74 19.60 -0.53 1.71
C ILE A 74 18.79 0.62 1.11
N VAL A 75 18.67 0.68 -0.22
CA VAL A 75 17.90 1.72 -0.90
C VAL A 75 16.41 1.66 -0.55
N LEU A 76 15.80 0.47 -0.58
CA LEU A 76 14.38 0.32 -0.25
C LEU A 76 14.09 0.63 1.22
N THR A 77 14.92 0.13 2.14
CA THR A 77 14.78 0.44 3.57
C THR A 77 14.98 1.92 3.85
N ALA A 78 15.97 2.56 3.22
CA ALA A 78 16.17 4.00 3.33
C ALA A 78 14.95 4.79 2.82
N LEU A 79 14.40 4.40 1.67
CA LEU A 79 13.21 5.04 1.10
C LEU A 79 12.01 4.96 2.04
N VAL A 80 11.73 3.78 2.59
CA VAL A 80 10.63 3.61 3.55
C VAL A 80 10.92 4.37 4.85
N GLY A 81 12.18 4.40 5.31
CA GLY A 81 12.58 5.18 6.48
C GLY A 81 12.34 6.67 6.31
N VAL A 82 12.72 7.25 5.16
CA VAL A 82 12.44 8.66 4.82
C VAL A 82 10.94 8.92 4.73
N LEU A 83 10.18 8.00 4.12
CA LEU A 83 8.73 8.12 4.05
C LEU A 83 8.10 8.08 5.45
N ALA A 84 8.52 7.15 6.31
CA ALA A 84 8.04 7.02 7.68
C ALA A 84 8.37 8.28 8.51
N ALA A 85 9.57 8.84 8.36
CA ALA A 85 9.96 10.09 8.99
C ALA A 85 9.10 11.26 8.52
N SER A 86 8.87 11.37 7.20
CA SER A 86 8.02 12.41 6.60
C SER A 86 6.57 12.31 7.09
N LEU A 87 6.04 11.09 7.21
CA LEU A 87 4.71 10.84 7.75
C LEU A 87 4.62 11.21 9.24
N ASN A 88 5.64 10.86 10.03
CA ASN A 88 5.68 11.21 11.45
C ASN A 88 5.73 12.73 11.66
N GLU A 89 6.53 13.43 10.85
CA GLU A 89 6.60 14.89 10.87
C GLU A 89 5.25 15.51 10.44
N PHE A 90 4.61 14.96 9.42
CA PHE A 90 3.27 15.38 9.00
C PHE A 90 2.24 15.22 10.14
N ILE A 91 2.22 14.08 10.83
CA ILE A 91 1.34 13.83 11.98
C ILE A 91 1.60 14.83 13.10
N ALA A 92 2.88 15.12 13.40
CA ALA A 92 3.25 16.11 14.40
C ALA A 92 2.78 17.53 14.04
N MET A 93 2.71 17.85 12.75
CA MET A 93 2.22 19.15 12.26
C MET A 93 0.69 19.22 12.09
N LEU A 94 -0.03 18.09 12.04
CA LEU A 94 -1.49 18.06 11.89
C LEU A 94 -2.23 19.00 12.86
N PRO A 95 -1.94 19.03 14.17
CA PRO A 95 -2.64 19.93 15.10
C PRO A 95 -2.44 21.41 14.76
N LYS A 96 -1.25 21.76 14.25
CA LYS A 96 -0.93 23.13 13.82
C LYS A 96 -1.70 23.49 12.56
N TYR A 97 -1.74 22.60 11.56
CA TYR A 97 -2.53 22.78 10.35
C TYR A 97 -4.02 22.92 10.65
N SER A 98 -4.57 22.10 11.55
CA SER A 98 -5.97 22.19 11.96
C SER A 98 -6.29 23.54 12.59
N LYS A 99 -5.45 24.05 13.51
CA LYS A 99 -5.65 25.38 14.13
C LYS A 99 -5.63 26.50 13.09
N GLU A 100 -4.71 26.45 12.14
CA GLU A 100 -4.58 27.46 11.08
C GLU A 100 -5.77 27.40 10.11
N LEU A 101 -6.22 26.20 9.73
CA LEU A 101 -7.42 25.99 8.94
C LEU A 101 -8.66 26.52 9.66
N THR A 102 -8.82 26.25 10.96
CA THR A 102 -9.92 26.79 11.77
C THR A 102 -9.90 28.32 11.79
N ARG A 103 -8.73 28.95 11.96
CA ARG A 103 -8.60 30.42 11.89
C ARG A 103 -9.01 30.99 10.54
N ARG A 104 -8.58 30.37 9.45
CA ARG A 104 -8.96 30.80 8.08
C ARG A 104 -10.45 30.64 7.84
N VAL A 105 -11.04 29.55 8.31
CA VAL A 105 -12.49 29.31 8.23
C VAL A 105 -13.27 30.35 9.05
N LEU A 106 -12.78 30.73 10.23
CA LEU A 106 -13.39 31.79 11.04
C LEU A 106 -13.30 33.16 10.36
N HIS A 107 -12.15 33.50 9.77
CA HIS A 107 -11.97 34.75 9.04
C HIS A 107 -12.87 34.83 7.79
N LEU A 108 -13.09 33.69 7.13
CA LEU A 108 -14.03 33.57 6.01
C LEU A 108 -15.50 33.71 6.46
N GLN A 109 -15.86 33.23 7.66
CA GLN A 109 -17.20 33.45 8.24
C GLN A 109 -17.44 34.93 8.56
N GLU A 110 -16.45 35.64 9.09
CA GLU A 110 -16.55 37.09 9.35
C GLU A 110 -16.80 37.89 8.06
N LEU A 111 -16.21 37.46 6.94
CA LEU A 111 -16.39 38.09 5.62
C LEU A 111 -17.71 37.70 4.93
N MET A 112 -18.33 36.58 5.29
CA MET A 112 -19.59 36.10 4.71
C MET A 112 -20.58 35.62 5.79
N PRO A 113 -21.23 36.54 6.52
CA PRO A 113 -22.21 36.20 7.56
C PRO A 113 -23.48 35.51 7.04
N PHE A 114 -23.68 35.44 5.72
CA PHE A 114 -24.82 34.79 5.07
C PHE A 114 -24.69 33.27 4.97
N LEU A 115 -23.47 32.71 5.10
CA LEU A 115 -23.26 31.27 5.21
C LEU A 115 -23.40 30.86 6.69
N ASN A 116 -24.61 30.47 7.06
CA ASN A 116 -25.05 30.11 8.41
C ASN A 116 -24.43 28.79 8.93
N LEU A 117 -23.12 28.57 8.73
CA LEU A 117 -22.39 27.39 9.19
C LEU A 117 -22.07 27.54 10.69
N HIS A 118 -23.01 27.16 11.56
CA HIS A 118 -22.81 27.01 13.01
C HIS A 118 -21.85 25.84 13.36
N MET A 119 -20.66 25.80 12.75
CA MET A 119 -19.61 24.87 13.14
C MET A 119 -18.85 25.45 14.32
N SER A 120 -19.28 25.08 15.53
CA SER A 120 -18.61 25.42 16.79
C SER A 120 -17.12 25.02 16.74
N PRO A 121 -16.18 25.97 16.80
CA PRO A 121 -14.73 25.72 16.74
C PRO A 121 -14.24 24.73 17.80
N GLU A 122 -14.93 24.70 18.93
CA GLU A 122 -14.70 23.81 20.07
C GLU A 122 -14.95 22.33 19.73
N ARG A 123 -15.88 22.01 18.82
CA ARG A 123 -16.10 20.63 18.36
C ARG A 123 -15.09 20.19 17.31
N MET A 124 -14.57 21.11 16.49
CA MET A 124 -13.48 20.81 15.55
C MET A 124 -12.14 20.59 16.28
N LEU A 125 -11.88 21.38 17.33
CA LEU A 125 -10.69 21.23 18.17
C LEU A 125 -10.79 20.02 19.12
N ARG A 126 -12.00 19.66 19.58
CA ARG A 126 -12.24 18.40 20.30
C ARG A 126 -12.24 17.17 19.38
N GLY A 127 -12.66 17.30 18.12
CA GLY A 127 -12.73 16.18 17.16
C GLY A 127 -11.38 15.65 16.67
N MET A 128 -10.27 16.34 16.97
CA MET A 128 -8.93 15.75 16.99
C MET A 128 -8.72 14.98 18.29
N ASP A 129 -9.61 14.03 18.57
CA ASP A 129 -9.45 13.11 19.68
C ASP A 129 -8.11 12.38 19.53
N SER A 130 -7.36 12.28 20.63
CA SER A 130 -6.09 11.56 20.69
C SER A 130 -6.22 10.14 20.12
N ASP A 131 -7.41 9.53 20.24
CA ASP A 131 -7.73 8.21 19.71
C ASP A 131 -7.65 8.13 18.18
N LYS A 132 -8.08 9.16 17.44
CA LYS A 132 -7.98 9.16 15.96
C LYS A 132 -6.55 9.35 15.49
N ILE A 133 -5.78 10.17 16.21
CA ILE A 133 -4.36 10.38 15.94
C ILE A 133 -3.59 9.09 16.26
N MET A 134 -3.91 8.43 17.37
CA MET A 134 -3.30 7.16 17.76
C MET A 134 -3.63 6.03 16.78
N LEU A 135 -4.90 5.91 16.34
CA LEU A 135 -5.29 4.94 15.32
C LEU A 135 -4.56 5.20 14.00
N PHE A 136 -4.53 6.45 13.53
CA PHE A 136 -3.81 6.81 12.30
C PHE A 136 -2.30 6.51 12.42
N THR A 137 -1.69 6.87 13.55
CA THR A 137 -0.28 6.57 13.83
C THR A 137 -0.04 5.06 13.83
N THR A 138 -0.91 4.29 14.48
CA THR A 138 -0.82 2.83 14.53
C THR A 138 -0.96 2.23 13.14
N THR A 139 -1.94 2.65 12.33
CA THR A 139 -2.13 2.17 10.95
C THR A 139 -0.94 2.50 10.06
N LEU A 140 -0.32 3.68 10.22
CA LEU A 140 0.88 4.02 9.48
C LEU A 140 2.08 3.19 9.93
N MET A 141 2.26 2.99 11.25
CA MET A 141 3.32 2.15 11.79
C MET A 141 3.17 0.68 11.36
N THR A 142 1.95 0.13 11.39
CA THR A 142 1.69 -1.22 10.90
C THR A 142 1.86 -1.32 9.39
N GLY A 143 1.47 -0.30 8.63
CA GLY A 143 1.72 -0.21 7.18
C GLY A 143 3.22 -0.20 6.84
N VAL A 144 4.02 0.60 7.54
CA VAL A 144 5.48 0.65 7.39
C VAL A 144 6.12 -0.68 7.80
N SER A 145 5.69 -1.26 8.92
CA SER A 145 6.15 -2.59 9.36
C SER A 145 5.79 -3.69 8.36
N GLY A 146 4.60 -3.62 7.77
CA GLY A 146 4.15 -4.54 6.72
C GLY A 146 5.02 -4.41 5.47
N ALA A 147 5.29 -3.18 5.03
CA ALA A 147 6.18 -2.93 3.90
C ALA A 147 7.60 -3.47 4.14
N MET A 148 8.14 -3.34 5.35
CA MET A 148 9.43 -3.96 5.72
C MET A 148 9.41 -5.49 5.55
N ALA A 149 8.35 -6.16 6.01
CA ALA A 149 8.21 -7.60 5.83
C ALA A 149 8.08 -7.98 4.35
N SER A 150 7.29 -7.23 3.58
CA SER A 150 7.14 -7.43 2.12
C SER A 150 8.45 -7.26 1.37
N ILE A 151 9.31 -6.31 1.78
CA ILE A 151 10.65 -6.12 1.19
C ILE A 151 11.53 -7.34 1.43
N VAL A 152 11.52 -7.91 2.63
CA VAL A 152 12.30 -9.12 2.94
C VAL A 152 11.84 -10.29 2.08
N LEU A 153 10.53 -10.51 1.99
CA LEU A 153 9.96 -11.55 1.12
C LEU A 153 10.32 -11.31 -0.34
N LEU A 154 10.23 -10.06 -0.81
CA LEU A 154 10.55 -9.68 -2.17
C LEU A 154 11.99 -10.03 -2.48
N VAL A 155 12.91 -9.69 -1.58
CA VAL A 155 14.33 -9.96 -1.74
C VAL A 155 14.62 -11.45 -1.75
N MET A 156 14.01 -12.23 -0.86
CA MET A 156 14.11 -13.69 -0.90
C MET A 156 13.67 -14.25 -2.26
N THR A 157 12.55 -13.78 -2.80
CA THR A 157 12.05 -14.20 -4.12
C THR A 157 12.96 -13.74 -5.27
N VAL A 158 13.47 -12.50 -5.24
CA VAL A 158 14.42 -11.99 -6.24
C VAL A 158 15.70 -12.82 -6.24
N VAL A 159 16.25 -13.12 -5.07
CA VAL A 159 17.44 -13.98 -4.94
C VAL A 159 17.18 -15.34 -5.54
N PHE A 160 16.03 -15.95 -5.24
CA PHE A 160 15.64 -17.25 -5.80
C PHE A 160 15.59 -17.25 -7.34
N TYR A 161 15.11 -16.16 -7.95
CA TYR A 161 15.07 -16.02 -9.41
C TYR A 161 16.40 -15.61 -10.05
N ALA A 162 17.25 -14.87 -9.34
CA ALA A 162 18.51 -14.35 -9.87
C ALA A 162 19.65 -15.38 -9.85
N VAL A 163 19.64 -16.28 -8.86
CA VAL A 163 20.58 -17.40 -8.71
C VAL A 163 20.37 -18.41 -9.83
#